data_AF-A0A7X8Z5U9-F1
#
_entry.id   AF-A0A7X8Z5U9-F1
#
_cell.length_a   1.000
_cell.length_b   1.000
_cell.length_c   1.000
_cell.angle_alpha   90.00
_cell.angle_beta   90.00
_cell.angle_gamma   90.00
#
_symmetry.space_group_name_H-M   'P 1'
#
loop_
_entity.id
_entity.type
_entity.pdbx_description
1 polymer ?
#
loop_
_entity_poly.entity_id
_entity_poly.type
_entity_poly.pdbx_seq_one_letter_code
_entity_poly.pdbx_strand_id
1 'polypeptide(L)'
;LSLSGSFYSRFVQEAVEYALEKNVPVVAAAGNRHKYYDNAYPAAFPGVISVGAVKSDKTKTDFSTKGSHVFLAAPGQGIYSTVPPVTTGKEYDSYKGTSMATPFVSGAIALLKAKWSELDINGIHAQLKKTVEDLATSGWDPETGWGLLDLGAALAGDEPLENDLFGTLEVNVVDKDGKSVPYAKVFLAGENRKLGTMTYEDGKVLFMAQPAGNYTIEASKDGLRCKVEATITAGQSSPVTITLAATGE
;
A
#
# COMPACT_ATOMS: atom_id res chain seq x y z
N LEU A 1 8.32 5.43 6.74
CA LEU A 1 7.45 6.40 7.45
C LEU A 1 6.74 5.71 8.62
N SER A 2 7.36 5.68 9.81
CA SER A 2 6.79 5.00 11.00
C SER A 2 5.67 5.81 11.67
N LEU A 3 4.69 6.26 10.88
CA LEU A 3 3.61 7.16 11.28
C LEU A 3 2.34 6.88 10.46
N SER A 4 1.18 7.25 11.01
CA SER A 4 -0.12 7.21 10.33
C SER A 4 -1.08 8.24 10.93
N GLY A 5 -1.84 8.95 10.10
CA GLY A 5 -2.91 9.88 10.46
C GLY A 5 -4.27 9.45 9.93
N SER A 6 -5.35 10.01 10.48
CA SER A 6 -6.74 9.69 10.11
C SER A 6 -7.29 10.54 8.95
N PHE A 7 -6.58 11.60 8.58
CA PHE A 7 -7.06 12.60 7.65
C PHE A 7 -6.32 12.50 6.33
N TYR A 8 -7.09 12.43 5.26
CA TYR A 8 -6.58 12.53 3.91
C TYR A 8 -5.99 13.92 3.68
N SER A 9 -4.84 13.97 3.02
CA SER A 9 -4.21 15.23 2.58
C SER A 9 -3.77 15.07 1.13
N ARG A 10 -4.31 15.94 0.27
CA ARG A 10 -3.97 15.96 -1.16
C ARG A 10 -2.48 16.17 -1.38
N PHE A 11 -1.89 17.15 -0.70
CA PHE A 11 -0.46 17.44 -0.81
C PHE A 11 0.42 16.24 -0.42
N VAL A 12 -0.03 15.43 0.56
CA VAL A 12 0.69 14.21 0.93
C VAL A 12 0.50 13.11 -0.12
N GLN A 13 -0.69 12.99 -0.71
CA GLN A 13 -0.92 12.07 -1.84
C GLN A 13 -0.01 12.41 -3.02
N GLU A 14 0.01 13.67 -3.45
CA GLU A 14 0.87 14.17 -4.55
C GLU A 14 2.36 13.89 -4.26
N ALA A 15 2.82 14.13 -3.04
CA ALA A 15 4.20 13.87 -2.65
C ALA A 15 4.56 12.37 -2.64
N VAL A 16 3.62 11.52 -2.22
CA VAL A 16 3.79 10.06 -2.23
C VAL A 16 3.81 9.55 -3.67
N GLU A 17 2.88 9.97 -4.51
CA GLU A 17 2.83 9.57 -5.92
C GLU A 17 4.08 10.01 -6.67
N TYR A 18 4.53 11.26 -6.47
CA TYR A 18 5.78 11.75 -7.01
C TYR A 18 6.97 10.85 -6.63
N ALA A 19 7.06 10.38 -5.38
CA ALA A 19 8.12 9.47 -4.96
C ALA A 19 8.02 8.12 -5.69
N LEU A 20 6.82 7.54 -5.78
CA LEU A 20 6.58 6.27 -6.45
C LEU A 20 6.89 6.34 -7.96
N GLU A 21 6.48 7.41 -8.65
CA GLU A 21 6.80 7.66 -10.06
C GLU A 21 8.30 7.81 -10.31
N LYS A 22 9.06 8.31 -9.32
CA LYS A 22 10.53 8.35 -9.34
C LYS A 22 11.18 7.03 -8.91
N ASN A 23 10.41 5.94 -8.86
CA ASN A 23 10.85 4.62 -8.43
C ASN A 23 11.45 4.62 -7.00
N VAL A 24 10.92 5.48 -6.12
CA VAL A 24 11.26 5.53 -4.69
C VAL A 24 10.14 4.84 -3.89
N PRO A 25 10.38 3.64 -3.34
CA PRO A 25 9.39 2.92 -2.55
C PRO A 25 9.00 3.71 -1.29
N VAL A 26 7.71 3.81 -1.04
CA VAL A 26 7.18 4.42 0.18
C VAL A 26 6.67 3.31 1.09
N VAL A 27 7.27 3.20 2.28
CA VAL A 27 6.88 2.24 3.33
C VAL A 27 6.27 3.00 4.50
N ALA A 28 5.11 2.59 4.99
CA ALA A 28 4.43 3.28 6.09
C ALA A 28 3.80 2.33 7.10
N ALA A 29 3.66 2.79 8.34
CA ALA A 29 3.04 2.02 9.41
C ALA A 29 1.52 1.92 9.22
N ALA A 30 0.94 0.72 9.34
CA ALA A 30 -0.51 0.52 9.20
C ALA A 30 -1.34 1.21 10.31
N GLY A 31 -0.71 1.54 11.45
CA GLY A 31 -1.31 2.22 12.59
C GLY A 31 -1.53 1.31 13.81
N ASN A 32 -1.84 1.92 14.96
CA ASN A 32 -1.95 1.24 16.26
C ASN A 32 -3.34 1.42 16.91
N ARG A 33 -4.44 1.22 16.16
CA ARG A 33 -5.81 1.53 16.62
C ARG A 33 -6.66 0.32 17.01
N HIS A 34 -6.10 -0.90 17.01
CA HIS A 34 -6.78 -2.16 17.40
C HIS A 34 -8.03 -2.55 16.59
N LYS A 35 -8.38 -1.80 15.53
CA LYS A 35 -9.66 -1.90 14.84
C LYS A 35 -9.48 -1.95 13.33
N TYR A 36 -10.56 -2.32 12.64
CA TYR A 36 -10.65 -2.16 11.19
C TYR A 36 -10.75 -0.67 10.84
N TYR A 37 -9.80 -0.16 10.06
CA TYR A 37 -9.69 1.27 9.76
C TYR A 37 -8.82 1.54 8.53
N ASP A 38 -9.47 1.81 7.39
CA ASP A 38 -8.78 2.02 6.10
C ASP A 38 -8.26 3.45 5.90
N ASN A 39 -8.60 4.39 6.79
CA ASN A 39 -8.16 5.79 6.70
C ASN A 39 -6.84 6.02 7.43
N ALA A 40 -5.79 5.24 7.12
CA ALA A 40 -4.48 5.35 7.76
C ALA A 40 -3.46 5.98 6.79
N TYR A 41 -3.40 7.31 6.70
CA TYR A 41 -2.52 7.99 5.74
C TYR A 41 -1.13 8.27 6.32
N PRO A 42 -0.03 8.09 5.57
CA PRO A 42 0.01 7.79 4.14
C PRO A 42 -0.11 6.29 3.79
N ALA A 43 -0.16 5.39 4.77
CA ALA A 43 -0.18 3.93 4.54
C ALA A 43 -1.36 3.44 3.66
N ALA A 44 -2.46 4.18 3.62
CA ALA A 44 -3.64 3.88 2.81
C ALA A 44 -3.60 4.42 1.38
N PHE A 45 -2.58 5.20 1.00
CA PHE A 45 -2.45 5.64 -0.38
C PHE A 45 -2.06 4.47 -1.30
N PRO A 46 -2.59 4.39 -2.52
CA PRO A 46 -2.18 3.39 -3.50
C PRO A 46 -0.67 3.38 -3.72
N GLY A 47 -0.10 2.18 -3.89
CA GLY A 47 1.34 1.97 -4.08
C GLY A 47 2.21 2.10 -2.82
N VAL A 48 1.65 2.51 -1.67
CA VAL A 48 2.38 2.50 -0.40
C VAL A 48 2.41 1.10 0.19
N ILE A 49 3.59 0.66 0.60
CA ILE A 49 3.81 -0.59 1.32
C ILE A 49 3.44 -0.36 2.79
N SER A 50 2.17 -0.60 3.13
CA SER A 50 1.64 -0.52 4.50
C SER A 50 2.04 -1.74 5.33
N VAL A 51 2.62 -1.50 6.50
CA VAL A 51 3.21 -2.54 7.34
C VAL A 51 2.42 -2.75 8.63
N GLY A 52 1.81 -3.93 8.75
CA GLY A 52 1.21 -4.45 9.97
C GLY A 52 2.25 -5.00 10.95
N ALA A 53 1.85 -5.21 12.22
CA ALA A 53 2.73 -5.72 13.27
C ALA A 53 2.28 -7.11 13.76
N VAL A 54 3.24 -8.03 13.85
CA VAL A 54 3.06 -9.36 14.48
C VAL A 54 3.93 -9.52 15.73
N LYS A 55 3.55 -10.49 16.56
CA LYS A 55 4.33 -11.01 17.68
C LYS A 55 5.35 -12.06 17.19
N SER A 56 6.22 -12.51 18.09
CA SER A 56 7.19 -13.59 17.82
C SER A 56 6.54 -14.94 17.51
N ASP A 57 5.30 -15.15 17.97
CA ASP A 57 4.47 -16.32 17.64
C ASP A 57 3.76 -16.21 16.27
N LYS A 58 4.14 -15.22 15.45
CA LYS A 58 3.59 -14.90 14.12
C LYS A 58 2.11 -14.51 14.10
N THR A 59 1.49 -14.24 15.25
CA THR A 59 0.11 -13.73 15.28
C THR A 59 0.10 -12.19 15.29
N LYS A 60 -0.93 -11.58 14.67
CA LYS A 60 -1.10 -10.12 14.67
C LYS A 60 -1.10 -9.58 16.10
N THR A 61 -0.40 -8.47 16.34
CA THR A 61 -0.50 -7.78 17.64
C THR A 61 -1.89 -7.16 17.83
N ASP A 62 -2.37 -7.08 19.08
CA ASP A 62 -3.70 -6.52 19.36
C ASP A 62 -3.83 -5.07 18.91
N PHE A 63 -2.74 -4.30 18.95
CA PHE A 63 -2.74 -2.89 18.57
C PHE A 63 -2.73 -2.65 17.07
N SER A 64 -2.18 -3.56 16.27
CA SER A 64 -2.03 -3.34 14.83
C SER A 64 -3.41 -3.09 14.21
N THR A 65 -3.55 -1.93 13.57
CA THR A 65 -4.73 -1.60 12.78
C THR A 65 -4.86 -2.64 11.65
N LYS A 66 -6.08 -3.11 11.42
CA LYS A 66 -6.43 -3.96 10.28
C LYS A 66 -7.20 -3.15 9.24
N GLY A 67 -7.13 -3.54 7.98
CA GLY A 67 -7.78 -2.80 6.91
C GLY A 67 -7.32 -3.22 5.52
N SER A 68 -8.01 -2.74 4.49
CA SER A 68 -7.70 -2.98 3.08
C SER A 68 -6.33 -2.47 2.65
N HIS A 69 -5.79 -1.50 3.39
CA HIS A 69 -4.50 -0.89 3.12
C HIS A 69 -3.31 -1.75 3.54
N VAL A 70 -3.47 -2.70 4.47
CA VAL A 70 -2.35 -3.53 4.97
C VAL A 70 -1.77 -4.35 3.82
N PHE A 71 -0.48 -4.16 3.52
CA PHE A 71 0.18 -4.87 2.42
C PHE A 71 0.89 -6.14 2.91
N LEU A 72 1.67 -6.04 3.98
CA LEU A 72 2.31 -7.18 4.64
C LEU A 72 2.55 -6.88 6.11
N ALA A 73 2.95 -7.88 6.88
CA ALA A 73 3.32 -7.73 8.28
C ALA A 73 4.80 -8.00 8.54
N ALA A 74 5.31 -7.40 9.62
CA ALA A 74 6.66 -7.65 10.12
C ALA A 74 6.67 -7.64 11.67
N PRO A 75 7.77 -8.10 12.32
CA PRO A 75 7.86 -8.09 13.77
C PRO A 75 7.68 -6.69 14.36
N GLY A 76 6.73 -6.53 15.29
CA GLY A 76 6.40 -5.22 15.86
C GLY A 76 6.16 -5.22 17.36
N GLN A 77 6.36 -6.34 18.07
CA GLN A 77 6.22 -6.45 19.51
C GLN A 77 7.55 -6.82 20.16
N GLY A 78 7.99 -6.03 21.15
CA GLY A 78 9.22 -6.33 21.90
C GLY A 78 10.49 -6.14 21.08
N ILE A 79 10.51 -5.15 20.18
CA ILE A 79 11.63 -4.91 19.28
C ILE A 79 12.69 -4.09 20.00
N TYR A 80 13.84 -4.72 20.26
CA TYR A 80 14.99 -4.10 20.91
C TYR A 80 15.81 -3.30 19.90
N SER A 81 16.06 -2.03 20.19
CA SER A 81 16.85 -1.16 19.32
C SER A 81 17.46 0.01 20.09
N THR A 82 18.26 0.82 19.40
CA THR A 82 18.92 2.01 19.96
C THR A 82 17.91 3.09 20.33
N VAL A 83 18.15 3.78 21.46
CA VAL A 83 17.39 4.95 21.89
C VAL A 83 18.34 6.05 22.37
N PRO A 84 17.96 7.33 22.27
CA PRO A 84 18.83 8.44 22.71
C PRO A 84 19.01 8.47 24.23
N PRO A 85 20.23 8.26 24.77
CA PRO A 85 20.47 8.20 26.22
C PRO A 85 20.07 9.48 26.95
N VAL A 86 20.19 10.63 26.28
CA VAL A 86 19.86 11.94 26.85
C VAL A 86 18.38 12.06 27.25
N THR A 87 17.47 11.33 26.59
CA THR A 87 16.04 11.36 26.93
C THR A 87 15.57 10.11 27.68
N THR A 88 16.26 8.97 27.54
CA THR A 88 15.80 7.67 28.09
C THR A 88 16.64 7.16 29.26
N GLY A 89 17.86 7.67 29.46
CA GLY A 89 18.83 7.13 30.42
C GLY A 89 19.41 5.76 30.02
N LYS A 90 19.16 5.29 28.79
CA LYS A 90 19.62 4.00 28.25
C LYS A 90 20.13 4.17 26.82
N GLU A 91 21.04 3.30 26.38
CA GLU A 91 21.46 3.25 24.96
C GLU A 91 20.51 2.43 24.09
N TYR A 92 19.77 1.50 24.70
CA TYR A 92 18.86 0.58 24.02
C TYR A 92 17.59 0.35 24.85
N ASP A 93 16.48 0.12 24.17
CA ASP A 93 15.22 -0.28 24.79
C ASP A 93 14.35 -1.13 23.85
N SER A 94 13.33 -1.78 24.40
CA SER A 94 12.40 -2.64 23.66
C SER A 94 11.05 -1.97 23.48
N TYR A 95 10.69 -1.64 22.23
CA TYR A 95 9.45 -0.93 21.91
C TYR A 95 8.45 -1.84 21.17
N LYS A 96 7.21 -1.36 21.01
CA LYS A 96 6.16 -2.03 20.22
C LYS A 96 5.41 -1.03 19.36
N GLY A 97 4.92 -1.49 18.21
CA GLY A 97 4.13 -0.69 17.28
C GLY A 97 4.32 -1.12 15.84
N THR A 98 3.37 -0.78 14.97
CA THR A 98 3.58 -0.84 13.51
C THR A 98 4.74 0.06 13.07
N SER A 99 5.04 1.10 13.85
CA SER A 99 6.26 1.91 13.75
C SER A 99 7.55 1.10 13.86
N MET A 100 7.57 0.03 14.66
CA MET A 100 8.73 -0.87 14.82
C MET A 100 8.77 -1.97 13.75
N ALA A 101 7.62 -2.34 13.19
CA ALA A 101 7.54 -3.27 12.05
C ALA A 101 8.02 -2.63 10.73
N THR A 102 7.64 -1.37 10.50
CA THR A 102 7.99 -0.59 9.29
C THR A 102 9.49 -0.61 8.91
N PRO A 103 10.46 -0.42 9.82
CA PRO A 103 11.88 -0.43 9.47
C PRO A 103 12.40 -1.80 9.00
N PHE A 104 11.82 -2.92 9.42
CA PHE A 104 12.21 -4.24 8.88
C PHE A 104 11.96 -4.32 7.38
N VAL A 105 10.78 -3.87 6.94
CA VAL A 105 10.40 -3.86 5.52
C VAL A 105 11.21 -2.83 4.74
N SER A 106 11.46 -1.67 5.33
CA SER A 106 12.32 -0.64 4.71
C SER A 106 13.75 -1.15 4.50
N GLY A 107 14.31 -1.87 5.48
CA GLY A 107 15.62 -2.51 5.38
C GLY A 107 15.64 -3.63 4.34
N ALA A 108 14.59 -4.46 4.28
CA ALA A 108 14.45 -5.48 3.24
C ALA A 108 14.48 -4.88 1.84
N ILE A 109 13.70 -3.82 1.60
CA ILE A 109 13.68 -3.12 0.31
C ILE A 109 15.04 -2.49 -0.02
N ALA A 110 15.75 -1.94 0.96
CA ALA A 110 17.10 -1.42 0.75
C ALA A 110 18.07 -2.53 0.28
N LEU A 111 17.98 -3.73 0.87
CA LEU A 111 18.77 -4.89 0.43
C LEU A 111 18.36 -5.40 -0.95
N LEU A 112 17.06 -5.42 -1.27
CA LEU A 112 16.56 -5.73 -2.60
C LEU A 112 17.16 -4.79 -3.65
N LYS A 113 17.10 -3.46 -3.42
CA LYS A 113 17.65 -2.47 -4.35
C LYS A 113 19.19 -2.49 -4.40
N ALA A 114 19.85 -2.90 -3.33
CA ALA A 114 21.31 -3.10 -3.34
C ALA A 114 21.73 -4.30 -4.20
N LYS A 115 20.91 -5.35 -4.22
CA LYS A 115 21.15 -6.55 -5.04
C LYS A 115 20.71 -6.36 -6.49
N TRP A 116 19.56 -5.72 -6.70
CA TRP A 116 18.92 -5.51 -8.00
C TRP A 116 18.54 -4.03 -8.16
N SER A 117 19.48 -3.20 -8.63
CA SER A 117 19.32 -1.74 -8.68
C SER A 117 18.16 -1.28 -9.57
N GLU A 118 17.87 -2.04 -10.62
CA GLU A 118 16.83 -1.74 -11.61
C GLU A 118 15.43 -2.22 -11.17
N LEU A 119 15.30 -2.86 -10.00
CA LEU A 119 14.02 -3.35 -9.53
C LEU A 119 13.06 -2.17 -9.29
N ASP A 120 11.97 -2.15 -10.05
CA ASP A 120 10.98 -1.09 -10.02
C ASP A 120 9.95 -1.29 -8.90
N ILE A 121 9.04 -0.32 -8.72
CA ILE A 121 8.02 -0.39 -7.66
C ILE A 121 7.15 -1.65 -7.80
N ASN A 122 6.74 -2.02 -9.02
CA ASN A 122 5.91 -3.20 -9.24
C ASN A 122 6.71 -4.48 -8.91
N GLY A 123 7.96 -4.57 -9.35
CA GLY A 123 8.88 -5.66 -9.04
C GLY A 123 9.17 -5.80 -7.55
N ILE A 124 9.34 -4.69 -6.80
CA ILE A 124 9.49 -4.71 -5.35
C ILE A 124 8.24 -5.29 -4.67
N HIS A 125 7.05 -4.85 -5.07
CA HIS A 125 5.79 -5.38 -4.53
C HIS A 125 5.61 -6.86 -4.89
N ALA A 126 5.96 -7.26 -6.12
CA ALA A 126 5.92 -8.65 -6.57
C ALA A 126 6.87 -9.52 -5.76
N GLN A 127 8.13 -9.08 -5.58
CA GLN A 127 9.14 -9.80 -4.81
C GLN A 127 8.64 -10.04 -3.39
N LEU A 128 8.20 -8.99 -2.70
CA LEU A 128 7.69 -9.09 -1.34
C LEU A 128 6.47 -10.04 -1.26
N LYS A 129 5.46 -9.86 -2.13
CA LYS A 129 4.25 -10.71 -2.13
C LYS A 129 4.55 -12.18 -2.43
N LYS A 130 5.50 -12.48 -3.33
CA LYS A 130 5.84 -13.87 -3.69
C LYS A 130 6.56 -14.60 -2.56
N THR A 131 7.21 -13.86 -1.67
CA THR A 131 8.16 -14.45 -0.71
C THR A 131 7.67 -14.38 0.72
N VAL A 132 6.59 -13.67 1.03
CA VAL A 132 6.01 -13.67 2.38
C VAL A 132 5.62 -15.09 2.81
N GLU A 133 5.75 -15.34 4.10
CA GLU A 133 5.06 -16.45 4.75
C GLU A 133 3.60 -16.04 4.95
N ASP A 134 2.70 -16.64 4.17
CA ASP A 134 1.25 -16.41 4.30
C ASP A 134 0.76 -16.78 5.71
N LEU A 135 -0.01 -15.89 6.32
CA LEU A 135 -0.47 -16.01 7.70
C LEU A 135 -2.01 -15.99 7.76
N ALA A 136 -2.56 -16.57 8.82
CA ALA A 136 -4.00 -16.60 9.08
C ALA A 136 -4.81 -17.29 7.95
N THR A 137 -5.40 -16.52 7.03
CA THR A 137 -6.25 -17.05 5.95
C THR A 137 -5.45 -17.06 4.66
N SER A 138 -5.52 -18.14 3.87
CA SER A 138 -4.76 -18.20 2.63
C SER A 138 -5.06 -17.01 1.69
N GLY A 139 -4.00 -16.38 1.21
CA GLY A 139 -4.06 -15.19 0.37
C GLY A 139 -4.05 -13.90 1.19
N TRP A 140 -4.55 -12.82 0.60
CA TRP A 140 -4.57 -11.54 1.31
C TRP A 140 -5.63 -11.51 2.42
N ASP A 141 -5.26 -10.99 3.58
CA ASP A 141 -6.15 -10.75 4.70
C ASP A 141 -5.94 -9.33 5.30
N PRO A 142 -6.95 -8.73 5.96
CA PRO A 142 -6.84 -7.37 6.48
C PRO A 142 -5.94 -7.22 7.71
N GLU A 143 -5.54 -8.31 8.37
CA GLU A 143 -4.74 -8.33 9.59
C GLU A 143 -3.24 -8.38 9.30
N THR A 144 -2.82 -9.23 8.36
CA THR A 144 -1.42 -9.44 8.00
C THR A 144 -1.07 -9.13 6.55
N GLY A 145 -2.05 -8.72 5.74
CA GLY A 145 -1.83 -8.40 4.33
C GLY A 145 -1.60 -9.66 3.53
N TRP A 146 -0.54 -9.70 2.72
CA TRP A 146 -0.12 -10.91 2.01
C TRP A 146 0.60 -11.92 2.92
N GLY A 147 0.99 -11.52 4.14
CA GLY A 147 1.71 -12.39 5.08
C GLY A 147 2.88 -11.70 5.78
N LEU A 148 3.70 -12.50 6.46
CA LEU A 148 4.91 -12.08 7.17
C LEU A 148 6.09 -11.95 6.21
N LEU A 149 6.81 -10.83 6.29
CA LEU A 149 8.10 -10.63 5.60
C LEU A 149 9.07 -11.81 5.86
N ASP A 150 9.47 -12.48 4.80
CA ASP A 150 10.61 -13.40 4.79
C ASP A 150 11.75 -12.79 3.94
N LEU A 151 12.76 -12.26 4.61
CA LEU A 151 13.91 -11.63 3.96
C LEU A 151 14.81 -12.67 3.25
N GLY A 152 14.89 -13.88 3.79
CA GLY A 152 15.71 -14.95 3.21
C GLY A 152 15.15 -15.40 1.88
N ALA A 153 13.84 -15.65 1.83
CA ALA A 153 13.13 -15.94 0.59
C ALA A 153 13.17 -14.75 -0.38
N ALA A 154 12.98 -13.51 0.10
CA ALA A 154 13.00 -12.31 -0.74
C ALA A 154 14.35 -12.06 -1.42
N LEU A 155 15.46 -12.50 -0.84
CA LEU A 155 16.81 -12.33 -1.40
C LEU A 155 17.35 -13.60 -2.08
N ALA A 156 16.56 -14.67 -2.15
CA ALA A 156 16.98 -15.93 -2.77
C ALA A 156 17.21 -15.78 -4.28
N GLY A 157 18.11 -16.60 -4.84
CA GLY A 157 18.44 -16.61 -6.26
C GLY A 157 19.40 -15.49 -6.68
N ASP A 158 19.81 -15.50 -7.94
CA ASP A 158 20.72 -14.48 -8.52
C ASP A 158 19.96 -13.32 -9.18
N GLU A 159 18.75 -13.59 -9.65
CA GLU A 159 17.86 -12.64 -10.33
C GLU A 159 16.58 -12.39 -9.52
N PRO A 160 15.93 -11.22 -9.66
CA PRO A 160 14.63 -10.99 -9.02
C PRO A 160 13.59 -11.93 -9.61
N LEU A 161 12.55 -12.25 -8.84
CA LEU A 161 11.43 -13.02 -9.35
C LEU A 161 10.72 -12.21 -10.44
N GLU A 162 10.29 -12.91 -11.49
CA GLU A 162 9.54 -12.29 -12.60
C GLU A 162 8.31 -11.53 -12.06
N ASN A 163 8.09 -10.30 -12.52
CA ASN A 163 6.90 -9.54 -12.15
C ASN A 163 5.72 -9.92 -13.06
N ASP A 164 5.06 -11.01 -12.70
CA ASP A 164 3.78 -11.48 -13.25
C ASP A 164 2.58 -11.12 -12.34
N LEU A 165 2.83 -10.36 -11.26
CA LEU A 165 1.83 -10.12 -10.22
C LEU A 165 1.32 -8.70 -10.13
N PHE A 166 2.08 -7.67 -10.51
CA PHE A 166 1.72 -6.28 -10.23
C PHE A 166 1.79 -5.37 -11.45
N GLY A 167 0.80 -4.49 -11.59
CA GLY A 167 0.74 -3.45 -12.60
C GLY A 167 0.22 -2.12 -12.02
N THR A 168 0.01 -1.16 -12.90
CA THR A 168 -0.56 0.16 -12.55
C THR A 168 -1.89 0.36 -13.28
N LEU A 169 -2.88 0.90 -12.58
CA LEU A 169 -4.12 1.38 -13.18
C LEU A 169 -4.11 2.91 -13.23
N GLU A 170 -4.34 3.48 -14.41
CA GLU A 170 -4.48 4.93 -14.57
C GLU A 170 -5.96 5.27 -14.74
N VAL A 171 -6.55 5.93 -13.75
CA VAL A 171 -7.97 6.30 -13.80
C VAL A 171 -8.07 7.77 -14.22
N ASN A 172 -8.76 8.03 -15.32
CA ASN A 172 -9.13 9.36 -15.77
C ASN A 172 -10.62 9.60 -15.55
N VAL A 173 -10.98 10.53 -14.67
CA VAL A 173 -12.39 10.85 -14.37
C VAL A 173 -12.79 12.12 -15.12
N VAL A 174 -13.84 12.00 -15.92
CA VAL A 174 -14.39 13.09 -16.74
C VAL A 174 -15.88 13.29 -16.49
N ASP A 175 -16.40 14.46 -16.81
CA ASP A 175 -17.84 14.73 -16.84
C ASP A 175 -18.47 14.27 -18.16
N LYS A 176 -19.80 14.47 -18.30
CA LYS A 176 -20.56 14.10 -19.51
C LYS A 176 -20.06 14.76 -20.80
N ASP A 177 -19.34 15.88 -20.70
CA ASP A 177 -18.81 16.64 -21.82
C ASP A 177 -17.33 16.31 -22.07
N GLY A 178 -16.77 15.33 -21.34
CA GLY A 178 -15.39 14.87 -21.48
C GLY A 178 -14.37 15.74 -20.74
N LYS A 179 -14.81 16.68 -19.89
CA LYS A 179 -13.91 17.55 -19.13
C LYS A 179 -13.44 16.85 -17.86
N SER A 180 -12.15 16.99 -17.53
CA SER A 180 -11.56 16.46 -16.31
C SER A 180 -12.33 16.87 -15.05
N VAL A 181 -12.57 15.89 -14.17
CA VAL A 181 -13.22 16.10 -12.87
C VAL A 181 -12.17 16.01 -11.76
N PRO A 182 -11.71 17.15 -11.22
CA PRO A 182 -10.71 17.14 -10.17
C PRO A 182 -11.31 16.74 -8.82
N TYR A 183 -10.48 16.08 -8.00
CA TYR A 183 -10.82 15.69 -6.63
C TYR A 183 -12.10 14.85 -6.53
N ALA A 184 -12.35 14.02 -7.53
CA ALA A 184 -13.33 12.94 -7.48
C ALA A 184 -12.79 11.83 -6.60
N LYS A 185 -13.63 11.27 -5.72
CA LYS A 185 -13.27 10.07 -4.95
C LYS A 185 -13.25 8.89 -5.89
N VAL A 186 -12.19 8.10 -5.87
CA VAL A 186 -12.05 6.89 -6.65
C VAL A 186 -11.74 5.74 -5.70
N PHE A 187 -12.52 4.66 -5.81
CA PHE A 187 -12.26 3.41 -5.11
C PHE A 187 -11.95 2.31 -6.11
N LEU A 188 -10.93 1.52 -5.82
CA LEU A 188 -10.57 0.31 -6.53
C LEU A 188 -10.90 -0.90 -5.65
N ALA A 189 -11.82 -1.76 -6.10
CA ALA A 189 -12.26 -2.93 -5.37
C ALA A 189 -11.95 -4.21 -6.16
N GLY A 190 -11.24 -5.15 -5.53
CA GLY A 190 -10.82 -6.44 -6.10
C GLY A 190 -9.87 -7.16 -5.15
N GLU A 191 -9.65 -8.46 -5.33
CA GLU A 191 -8.74 -9.25 -4.46
C GLU A 191 -9.07 -9.14 -2.96
N ASN A 192 -10.35 -9.11 -2.59
CA ASN A 192 -10.85 -8.87 -1.21
C ASN A 192 -10.40 -7.53 -0.58
N ARG A 193 -9.90 -6.58 -1.39
CA ARG A 193 -9.43 -5.26 -0.97
C ARG A 193 -10.28 -4.17 -1.60
N LYS A 194 -10.41 -3.04 -0.88
CA LYS A 194 -10.98 -1.80 -1.41
C LYS A 194 -10.07 -0.63 -1.03
N LEU A 195 -9.33 -0.11 -1.99
CA LEU A 195 -8.45 1.05 -1.81
C LEU A 195 -9.17 2.30 -2.29
N GLY A 196 -8.93 3.44 -1.63
CA GLY A 196 -9.58 4.71 -1.93
C GLY A 196 -8.58 5.84 -2.05
N THR A 197 -8.78 6.70 -3.03
CA THR A 197 -7.96 7.89 -3.28
C THR A 197 -8.80 8.98 -3.97
N MET A 198 -8.19 10.10 -4.35
CA MET A 198 -8.86 11.13 -5.14
C MET A 198 -8.08 11.50 -6.40
N THR A 199 -8.79 11.95 -7.43
CA THR A 199 -8.18 12.53 -8.63
C THR A 199 -7.49 13.87 -8.35
N TYR A 200 -6.48 14.20 -9.15
CA TYR A 200 -5.77 15.47 -9.13
C TYR A 200 -6.50 16.55 -9.94
N GLU A 201 -5.85 17.71 -10.11
CA GLU A 201 -6.37 18.84 -10.89
C GLU A 201 -6.73 18.48 -12.34
N ASP A 202 -6.00 17.54 -12.94
CA ASP A 202 -6.22 17.08 -14.30
C ASP A 202 -7.26 15.95 -14.40
N GLY A 203 -7.90 15.58 -13.28
CA GLY A 203 -8.91 14.53 -13.22
C GLY A 203 -8.34 13.12 -13.23
N LYS A 204 -7.03 12.93 -13.11
CA LYS A 204 -6.39 11.61 -13.13
C LYS A 204 -5.96 11.16 -11.74
N VAL A 205 -5.78 9.86 -11.56
CA VAL A 205 -5.09 9.25 -10.42
C VAL A 205 -4.49 7.91 -10.79
N LEU A 206 -3.35 7.57 -10.20
CA LEU A 206 -2.71 6.28 -10.34
C LEU A 206 -3.03 5.36 -9.15
N PHE A 207 -3.36 4.11 -9.46
CA PHE A 207 -3.22 3.01 -8.51
C PHE A 207 -2.00 2.19 -8.92
N MET A 208 -0.83 2.62 -8.44
CA MET A 208 0.45 1.95 -8.70
C MET A 208 0.57 0.67 -7.88
N ALA A 209 1.32 -0.31 -8.41
CA ALA A 209 1.60 -1.59 -7.77
C ALA A 209 0.36 -2.24 -7.14
N GLN A 210 -0.65 -2.44 -7.97
CA GLN A 210 -1.81 -3.27 -7.64
C GLN A 210 -1.66 -4.65 -8.27
N PRO A 211 -2.19 -5.72 -7.62
CA PRO A 211 -2.17 -7.03 -8.23
C PRO A 211 -2.80 -7.01 -9.62
N ALA A 212 -2.27 -7.80 -10.54
CA ALA A 212 -2.89 -8.03 -11.82
C ALA A 212 -4.20 -8.79 -11.61
N GLY A 213 -5.26 -8.39 -12.32
CA GLY A 213 -6.58 -8.96 -12.10
C GLY A 213 -7.71 -8.03 -12.53
N ASN A 214 -8.94 -8.47 -12.29
CA ASN A 214 -10.15 -7.72 -12.60
C ASN A 214 -10.62 -6.94 -11.37
N TYR A 215 -11.00 -5.68 -11.60
CA TYR A 215 -11.38 -4.75 -10.55
C TYR A 215 -12.65 -4.00 -10.93
N THR A 216 -13.48 -3.77 -9.92
CA THR A 216 -14.51 -2.74 -9.94
C THR A 216 -13.86 -1.41 -9.56
N ILE A 217 -14.13 -0.36 -10.35
CA ILE A 217 -13.77 1.02 -10.01
C ILE A 217 -15.04 1.82 -9.77
N GLU A 218 -15.11 2.48 -8.62
CA GLU A 218 -16.20 3.38 -8.26
C GLU A 218 -15.64 4.82 -8.18
N ALA A 219 -16.14 5.71 -9.04
CA ALA A 219 -15.81 7.13 -8.97
C ALA A 219 -17.03 7.95 -8.54
N SER A 220 -16.83 9.00 -7.74
CA SER A 220 -17.91 9.90 -7.34
C SER A 220 -17.46 11.33 -7.04
N LYS A 221 -18.33 12.28 -7.33
CA LYS A 221 -18.14 13.71 -7.05
C LYS A 221 -19.49 14.41 -7.02
N ASP A 222 -19.75 15.21 -6.00
CA ASP A 222 -20.91 16.12 -5.90
C ASP A 222 -22.27 15.46 -6.23
N GLY A 223 -22.47 14.23 -5.72
CA GLY A 223 -23.70 13.44 -5.93
C GLY A 223 -23.70 12.59 -7.21
N LEU A 224 -22.80 12.85 -8.15
CA LEU A 224 -22.58 12.00 -9.31
C LEU A 224 -21.74 10.78 -8.92
N ARG A 225 -22.05 9.62 -9.50
CA ARG A 225 -21.26 8.40 -9.32
C ARG A 225 -21.29 7.54 -10.57
N CYS A 226 -20.22 6.81 -10.80
CA CYS A 226 -20.11 5.83 -11.86
C CYS A 226 -19.36 4.61 -11.34
N LYS A 227 -19.73 3.43 -11.84
CA LYS A 227 -19.06 2.18 -11.56
C LYS A 227 -18.71 1.51 -12.88
N VAL A 228 -17.46 1.13 -13.05
CA VAL A 228 -16.95 0.42 -14.24
C VAL A 228 -16.10 -0.77 -13.81
N GLU A 229 -15.91 -1.71 -14.72
CA GLU A 229 -14.94 -2.79 -14.55
C GLU A 229 -13.67 -2.46 -15.35
N ALA A 230 -12.51 -2.84 -14.83
CA ALA A 230 -11.22 -2.71 -15.50
C ALA A 230 -10.30 -3.88 -15.15
N THR A 231 -9.32 -4.13 -16.00
CA THR A 231 -8.30 -5.16 -15.78
C THR A 231 -6.94 -4.49 -15.64
N ILE A 232 -6.20 -4.88 -14.61
CA ILE A 232 -4.80 -4.50 -14.43
C ILE A 232 -3.95 -5.63 -14.99
N THR A 233 -3.06 -5.31 -15.91
CA THR A 233 -2.10 -6.27 -16.50
C THR A 233 -0.75 -6.15 -15.79
N ALA A 234 -0.14 -7.30 -15.45
CA ALA A 234 1.15 -7.33 -14.80
C ALA A 234 2.23 -6.64 -15.65
N GLY A 235 3.11 -5.87 -15.00
CA GLY A 235 4.20 -5.14 -15.64
C GLY A 235 3.76 -3.99 -16.55
N GLN A 236 2.46 -3.68 -16.63
CA GLN A 236 1.92 -2.68 -17.55
C GLN A 236 1.14 -1.59 -16.82
N SER A 237 0.96 -0.47 -17.52
CA SER A 237 0.00 0.56 -17.15
C SER A 237 -1.31 0.36 -17.91
N SER A 238 -2.42 0.34 -17.19
CA SER A 238 -3.76 0.02 -17.69
C SER A 238 -4.66 1.26 -17.58
N PRO A 239 -4.83 2.05 -18.65
CA PRO A 239 -5.63 3.26 -18.59
C PRO A 239 -7.13 2.95 -18.68
N VAL A 240 -7.93 3.69 -17.90
CA VAL A 240 -9.40 3.63 -17.93
C VAL A 240 -9.99 5.03 -17.77
N THR A 241 -10.98 5.35 -18.59
CA THR A 241 -11.73 6.61 -18.47
C THR A 241 -13.11 6.35 -17.89
N ILE A 242 -13.48 7.13 -16.87
CA ILE A 242 -14.75 7.06 -16.18
C ILE A 242 -15.51 8.36 -16.37
N THR A 243 -16.67 8.28 -16.99
CA THR A 243 -17.58 9.42 -17.12
C THR A 243 -18.53 9.46 -15.93
N LEU A 244 -18.49 10.53 -15.13
CA LEU A 244 -19.48 10.77 -14.10
C LEU A 244 -20.78 11.24 -14.73
N ALA A 245 -21.86 10.54 -14.44
CA ALA A 245 -23.22 10.90 -14.80
C ALA A 245 -24.09 10.97 -13.54
N ALA A 246 -25.21 11.69 -13.63
CA ALA A 246 -26.23 11.61 -12.60
C ALA A 246 -26.68 10.16 -12.49
N THR A 247 -26.88 9.67 -11.27
CA THR A 247 -27.52 8.38 -11.09
C THR A 247 -28.92 8.47 -11.65
N GLY A 248 -29.19 7.70 -12.71
CA GLY A 248 -30.52 7.61 -13.27
C GLY A 248 -31.55 7.20 -12.22
N GLU A 249 -32.70 7.85 -12.32
CA GLU A 249 -34.02 7.31 -12.01
C GLU A 249 -34.22 5.88 -12.55
#